data_AF-A0A7S3BH84-F1
#
_entry.id   AF-A0A7S3BH84-F1
#
_cell.length_a   1.000
_cell.length_b   1.000
_cell.length_c   1.000
_cell.angle_alpha   90.00
_cell.angle_beta   90.00
_cell.angle_gamma   90.00
#
_symmetry.space_group_name_H-M   'P 1'
#
loop_
_entity.id
_entity.type
_entity.pdbx_description
1 polymer ?
#
loop_
_entity_poly.entity_id
_entity_poly.type
_entity_poly.pdbx_seq_one_letter_code
_entity_poly.pdbx_strand_id
1 'polypeptide(L)'
;VGRRVRLCGLVHRADLNLRSGQCVSYNADSERFMVEMDATDGRPSREIFAKVANLTLATDTTHVISYETSAATVAAAKAAAAELAELPSSGEDEEDERSVH
;
A
#
# COMPACT_ATOMS: atom_id res chain seq x y z
N VAL A 1 9.68 -7.76 -2.87
CA VAL A 1 8.81 -8.73 -3.55
C VAL A 1 7.60 -7.98 -4.08
N GLY A 2 7.08 -8.29 -5.27
CA GLY A 2 5.98 -7.57 -5.93
C GLY A 2 6.39 -6.49 -6.95
N ARG A 3 7.69 -6.31 -7.20
CA ARG A 3 8.22 -5.32 -8.16
C ARG A 3 8.21 -5.87 -9.58
N ARG A 4 7.91 -5.01 -10.56
CA ARG A 4 8.10 -5.31 -11.98
C ARG A 4 9.58 -5.25 -12.34
N VAL A 5 10.03 -6.29 -13.03
CA VAL A 5 11.41 -6.46 -13.47
C VAL A 5 11.42 -6.88 -14.92
N ARG A 6 12.51 -6.53 -15.60
CA ARG A 6 12.80 -6.92 -16.98
C ARG A 6 14.04 -7.78 -17.00
N LEU A 7 14.01 -8.85 -17.77
CA LEU A 7 15.17 -9.73 -17.92
C LEU A 7 16.15 -9.18 -18.94
N CYS A 8 17.42 -9.17 -18.57
CA CYS A 8 18.53 -8.73 -19.42
C CYS A 8 19.73 -9.64 -19.19
N GLY A 9 20.59 -9.84 -20.18
CA GLY A 9 21.86 -10.55 -19.99
C GLY A 9 21.77 -12.07 -19.79
N LEU A 10 20.62 -12.71 -20.05
CA LEU A 10 20.55 -14.18 -20.10
C LEU A 10 21.28 -14.70 -21.35
N VAL A 11 22.38 -15.42 -21.15
CA VAL A 11 23.17 -16.04 -22.24
C VAL A 11 22.50 -17.30 -22.79
N HIS A 12 22.05 -18.20 -21.91
CA HIS A 12 21.42 -19.46 -22.31
C HIS A 12 19.96 -19.34 -22.77
N ARG A 13 19.30 -18.21 -22.49
CA ARG A 13 17.89 -17.99 -22.79
C ARG A 13 17.68 -16.56 -23.28
N ALA A 14 18.34 -16.23 -24.39
CA ALA A 14 18.27 -14.90 -24.97
C ALA A 14 16.85 -14.50 -25.38
N ASP A 15 15.99 -15.47 -25.71
CA ASP A 15 14.57 -15.26 -26.05
C ASP A 15 13.72 -14.70 -24.90
N LEU A 16 14.23 -14.78 -23.67
CA LEU A 16 13.57 -14.20 -22.49
C LEU A 16 14.09 -12.81 -22.17
N ASN A 17 15.20 -12.38 -22.76
CA ASN A 17 15.67 -11.01 -22.60
C ASN A 17 14.62 -10.04 -23.17
N LEU A 18 14.58 -8.84 -22.61
CA LEU A 18 13.64 -7.77 -22.95
C LEU A 18 12.17 -8.05 -22.57
N ARG A 19 11.86 -9.20 -21.99
CA ARG A 19 10.51 -9.49 -21.48
C ARG A 19 10.37 -9.06 -20.02
N SER A 20 9.15 -8.71 -19.66
CA SER A 20 8.77 -8.22 -18.33
C SER A 20 8.13 -9.34 -17.50
N GLY A 21 8.28 -9.22 -16.19
CA GLY A 21 7.63 -10.09 -15.21
C GLY A 21 7.61 -9.46 -13.83
N GLN A 22 7.02 -10.18 -12.88
CA GLN A 22 6.92 -9.76 -11.49
C GLN A 22 7.79 -10.63 -10.59
N CYS A 23 8.55 -10.00 -9.70
CA CYS A 23 9.36 -10.73 -8.73
C CYS A 23 8.46 -11.25 -7.58
N VAL A 24 8.27 -12.57 -7.51
CA VAL A 24 7.36 -13.25 -6.57
C VAL A 24 8.06 -13.71 -5.29
N SER A 25 9.33 -14.08 -5.36
CA SER A 25 10.09 -14.51 -4.18
C SER A 25 11.61 -14.42 -4.40
N TYR A 26 12.38 -14.46 -3.32
CA TYR A 26 13.83 -14.60 -3.35
C TYR A 26 14.24 -15.90 -2.68
N ASN A 27 15.05 -16.70 -3.37
CA ASN A 27 15.62 -17.92 -2.84
C ASN A 27 17.03 -17.63 -2.34
N ALA A 28 17.22 -17.68 -1.02
CA ALA A 28 18.50 -17.39 -0.36
C ALA A 28 19.56 -18.47 -0.64
N ASP A 29 19.17 -19.73 -0.77
CA ASP A 29 20.08 -20.86 -1.00
C ASP A 29 20.81 -20.77 -2.35
N SER A 30 20.16 -20.18 -3.36
CA SER A 30 20.68 -20.10 -4.72
C SER A 30 21.01 -18.66 -5.16
N GLU A 31 20.79 -17.68 -4.28
CA GLU A 31 20.88 -16.24 -4.57
C GLU A 31 20.14 -15.82 -5.84
N ARG A 32 18.97 -16.42 -6.07
CA ARG A 32 18.15 -16.20 -7.27
C ARG A 32 16.78 -15.68 -6.91
N PHE A 33 16.33 -14.70 -7.68
CA PHE A 33 14.97 -14.19 -7.61
C PHE A 33 14.07 -15.03 -8.52
N MET A 34 12.94 -15.43 -7.96
CA MET A 34 11.83 -16.03 -8.70
C MET A 34 11.02 -14.91 -9.34
N VAL A 35 10.98 -14.92 -10.66
CA VAL A 35 10.24 -13.95 -11.48
C VAL A 35 9.18 -14.72 -12.25
N GLU A 36 7.92 -14.35 -12.02
CA GLU A 36 6.79 -14.79 -12.82
C GLU A 36 6.67 -13.90 -14.05
N MET A 37 6.79 -14.51 -15.23
CA MET A 37 6.75 -13.80 -16.50
C MET A 37 5.32 -13.54 -16.96
N ASP A 38 5.07 -12.36 -17.52
CA ASP A 38 3.77 -12.02 -18.09
C ASP A 38 3.44 -12.91 -19.30
N ALA A 39 2.22 -13.46 -19.32
CA ALA A 39 1.70 -14.19 -20.48
C ALA A 39 1.52 -13.21 -21.65
N THR A 40 2.39 -13.33 -22.65
CA THR A 40 2.38 -12.47 -23.85
C THR A 40 2.49 -13.33 -25.10
N ASP A 41 1.73 -12.97 -26.14
CA ASP A 41 1.70 -13.61 -27.47
C ASP A 41 1.59 -15.14 -27.43
N GLY A 42 0.52 -15.65 -26.81
CA GLY A 42 0.21 -17.09 -26.81
C GLY A 42 1.20 -17.96 -26.02
N ARG A 43 2.15 -17.36 -25.29
CA ARG A 43 3.04 -18.08 -24.38
C ARG A 43 2.49 -18.05 -22.95
N PRO A 44 2.39 -19.20 -22.27
CA PRO A 44 1.91 -19.23 -20.89
C PRO A 44 2.85 -18.46 -19.96
N SER A 45 2.29 -17.97 -18.85
CA SER A 45 3.11 -17.45 -17.75
C SER A 45 4.06 -18.56 -17.27
N ARG A 46 5.30 -18.17 -16.98
CA ARG A 46 6.31 -19.11 -16.51
C ARG A 46 7.16 -18.45 -15.45
N GLU A 47 7.40 -19.21 -14.39
CA GLU A 47 8.33 -18.83 -13.34
C GLU A 47 9.75 -19.15 -13.77
N ILE A 48 10.65 -18.20 -13.55
CA ILE A 48 12.07 -18.38 -13.78
C ILE A 48 12.89 -17.89 -12.59
N PHE A 49 14.05 -18.50 -12.39
CA PHE A 49 15.01 -18.08 -11.39
C PHE A 49 16.15 -17.34 -12.06
N ALA A 50 16.27 -16.05 -11.77
CA ALA A 50 17.30 -15.18 -12.34
C ALA A 50 18.12 -14.52 -11.24
N LYS A 51 19.42 -14.31 -11.50
CA LYS A 51 20.28 -13.51 -10.63
C LYS A 51 19.91 -12.04 -10.75
N VAL A 52 20.16 -11.27 -9.71
CA VAL A 52 19.93 -9.81 -9.71
C VAL A 52 20.66 -9.10 -10.85
N ALA A 53 21.85 -9.58 -11.24
CA ALA A 53 22.62 -9.04 -12.37
C ALA A 53 21.87 -9.17 -13.72
N ASN A 54 20.93 -10.10 -13.83
CA ASN A 54 20.12 -10.33 -15.02
C ASN A 54 18.73 -9.69 -14.92
N LEU A 55 18.49 -8.88 -13.88
CA LEU A 55 17.22 -8.21 -13.61
C LEU A 55 17.42 -6.71 -13.62
N THR A 56 16.66 -6.03 -14.47
CA THR A 56 16.56 -4.57 -14.48
C THR A 56 15.20 -4.19 -13.91
N LEU A 57 15.17 -3.23 -12.99
CA LEU A 57 13.88 -2.70 -12.52
C LEU A 57 13.15 -2.07 -13.71
N ALA A 58 11.94 -2.55 -13.98
CA ALA A 58 11.06 -1.86 -14.90
C ALA A 58 10.54 -0.65 -14.14
N THR A 59 11.17 0.50 -14.35
CA THR A 59 10.71 1.79 -13.81
C THR A 59 9.46 2.24 -14.55
N ASP A 60 8.38 1.45 -14.45
CA ASP A 60 7.04 2.00 -14.56
C ASP A 60 6.85 2.78 -13.26
N THR A 61 7.25 4.05 -13.28
CA THR A 61 6.98 5.01 -12.20
C THR A 61 5.46 5.24 -12.16
N THR A 62 4.72 4.27 -11.64
CA THR A 62 3.41 4.51 -11.05
C THR A 62 3.64 4.52 -9.55
N HIS A 63 3.97 5.70 -9.05
CA HIS A 63 3.82 6.02 -7.64
C HIS A 63 2.37 5.80 -7.23
N VAL A 64 2.07 4.63 -6.67
CA VAL A 64 1.02 4.48 -5.65
C VAL A 64 1.73 4.14 -4.37
N ILE A 65 2.43 5.15 -3.83
CA ILE A 65 2.67 5.15 -2.40
C ILE A 65 1.37 5.63 -1.78
N SER A 66 0.45 4.71 -1.54
CA SER A 66 -0.66 4.96 -0.62
C SER A 66 -0.11 4.81 0.80
N TYR A 67 0.70 5.77 1.24
CA TYR A 67 0.70 6.10 2.65
C TYR A 67 -0.55 6.94 2.87
N GLU A 68 -1.60 6.32 3.36
CA GLU A 68 -2.48 7.00 4.31
C GLU A 68 -3.05 5.94 5.22
N THR A 69 -2.20 5.56 6.18
CA THR A 69 -2.68 5.33 7.54
C THR A 69 -3.66 6.44 7.90
N SER A 70 -4.93 6.08 8.06
CA SER A 70 -5.89 6.75 8.95
C SER A 70 -6.06 8.27 8.79
N ALA A 71 -6.82 8.68 7.76
CA ALA A 71 -7.55 9.96 7.81
C ALA A 71 -8.73 9.94 8.83
N ALA A 72 -8.95 8.82 9.54
CA ALA A 72 -9.95 8.74 10.61
C ALA A 72 -9.43 9.26 11.97
N THR A 73 -8.12 9.46 12.16
CA THR A 73 -7.55 9.96 13.44
C THR A 73 -7.29 11.47 13.49
N VAL A 74 -7.43 12.21 12.39
CA VAL A 74 -7.24 13.68 12.41
C VAL A 74 -8.57 14.44 12.60
N ALA A 75 -9.70 13.85 12.25
CA ALA A 75 -11.03 14.39 12.55
C ALA A 75 -11.46 14.11 14.02
N ALA A 76 -11.02 12.99 14.61
CA ALA A 76 -11.38 12.63 15.99
C ALA A 76 -10.51 13.33 17.06
N ALA A 77 -9.27 13.74 16.74
CA ALA A 77 -8.37 14.35 17.71
C ALA A 77 -8.62 15.85 17.97
N LYS A 78 -9.43 16.54 17.14
CA LYS A 78 -9.84 17.93 17.39
C LYS A 78 -11.20 18.05 18.10
N ALA A 79 -11.89 16.93 18.35
CA ALA A 79 -13.24 16.91 18.94
C ALA A 79 -13.33 16.27 20.34
N ALA A 80 -12.24 15.71 20.89
CA ALA A 80 -12.26 15.06 22.21
C ALA A 80 -11.50 15.82 23.31
N ALA A 81 -10.96 17.01 23.01
CA ALA A 81 -10.27 17.86 23.99
C ALA A 81 -11.15 18.98 24.60
N ALA A 82 -12.42 19.07 24.19
CA ALA A 82 -13.49 19.84 24.83
C ALA A 82 -14.69 18.90 24.79
N GLU A 83 -15.18 18.29 25.84
CA GLU A 83 -15.66 18.94 27.06
C GLU A 83 -15.86 17.83 28.10
N LEU A 84 -14.81 17.52 28.85
CA LEU A 84 -14.92 16.82 30.14
C LEU A 84 -15.28 17.87 31.22
N ALA A 85 -16.36 18.60 30.98
CA ALA A 85 -16.98 19.48 31.96
C ALA A 85 -18.43 19.00 32.18
N GLU A 86 -18.56 18.12 33.17
CA GLU A 86 -19.70 18.10 34.09
C GLU A 86 -21.09 17.75 33.52
N LEU A 87 -21.39 16.44 33.48
CA LEU A 87 -22.70 15.98 33.94
C LEU A 87 -22.79 16.20 35.48
N PRO A 88 -23.96 16.02 36.11
CA PRO A 88 -25.21 16.74 35.97
C PRO A 88 -25.68 17.24 37.35
N SER A 89 -26.41 18.35 37.44
CA SER A 89 -27.17 18.70 38.64
C SER A 89 -28.41 19.43 38.16
N SER A 90 -29.59 18.83 38.18
CA SER A 90 -30.46 18.73 39.37
C SER A 90 -30.57 20.07 40.09
N GLY A 91 -31.80 20.54 40.25
CA GLY A 91 -32.08 21.85 40.81
C GLY A 91 -33.06 22.55 39.87
N GLU A 92 -34.35 22.26 40.01
CA GLU A 92 -35.24 23.10 40.85
C GLU A 92 -35.69 24.28 39.98
N ASP A 93 -36.96 24.27 39.57
CA ASP A 93 -38.01 25.02 40.28
C ASP A 93 -37.78 26.53 40.07
N GLU A 94 -38.74 27.38 39.83
CA GLU A 94 -40.16 27.33 39.95
C GLU A 94 -40.65 28.53 39.12
N GLU A 95 -41.93 28.53 38.84
CA GLU A 95 -42.79 29.71 38.80
C GLU A 95 -42.18 31.02 39.34
N ASP A 96 -42.37 32.14 38.64
CA ASP A 96 -43.42 33.07 39.07
C ASP A 96 -43.66 34.17 38.05
N GLU A 97 -44.91 34.61 38.09
CA GLU A 97 -45.51 35.70 37.36
C GLU A 97 -44.90 37.07 37.71
N ARG A 98 -45.39 38.07 36.96
CA ARG A 98 -45.39 39.53 37.17
C ARG A 98 -44.39 40.31 36.32
N SER A 99 -44.87 41.05 35.32
CA SER A 99 -45.58 42.34 35.40
C SER A 99 -44.61 43.52 35.30
N VAL A 100 -45.13 44.64 34.79
CA VAL A 100 -44.55 46.02 34.64
C VAL A 100 -43.41 46.17 33.61
N HIS A 101 -43.44 47.09 32.64
CA HIS A 101 -44.05 48.44 32.52
C HIS A 101 -44.52 48.70 31.08
#